data_AF-A0A9N7JI62-F1
#
_entry.id   AF-A0A9N7JI62-F1
#
_cell.length_a   1.000
_cell.length_b   1.000
_cell.length_c   1.000
_cell.angle_alpha   90.00
_cell.angle_beta   90.00
_cell.angle_gamma   90.00
#
_symmetry.space_group_name_H-M   'P 1'
#
loop_
_entity.id
_entity.type
_entity.pdbx_description
1 polymer ?
#
loop_
_entity_poly.entity_id
_entity_poly.type
_entity_poly.pdbx_seq_one_letter_code
_entity_poly.pdbx_strand_id
1 'polypeptide(L)'
;MKNSTIIDNVANQTNLPKWWVESIAIQYFNPREITLEKEDNLWKLDYSKLDEDELAEAAIYKKSVISNYKIFHNIKEKVFYKRYIGDKRNIENRDLLLKEYDEIIANGLVSKYYVAFKEKEGYIESPENILNSYYQVLDNENIYQWKVLDSIRYCEETFNFNYVNEIFSLQEKHDYLVNLLIRSEEVDEKEIRDKTEEYLEWCNVVKRSLAKTLYDAHLARLSRIDENNEHNINKVIKEEPPLISSYENFTLKDGIFKSNHNFSGFFYKKSLEHLKKAKYIEEVSKSDKELLKNIDNLYNEKLLSLIMGLKCVETYINSIGNSYFKDIWDETINFTLKSKIRFYLKLTSRKVDLDEEYKDITNSIYNLVNLYDEFINSNMEFKESYIENNIIITTLGVKLSDRDLNNIDIILNEFIVYLSKKCNIKLPCWIKIK
;
A
#
# COMPACT_ATOMS: atom_id res chain seq x y z
N MET A 1 -18.05 16.84 26.45
CA MET A 1 -16.78 17.52 26.11
C MET A 1 -15.66 16.55 26.43
N LYS A 2 -14.77 16.22 25.48
CA LYS A 2 -13.57 15.42 25.81
C LYS A 2 -12.67 16.29 26.68
N ASN A 3 -12.26 15.80 27.83
CA ASN A 3 -11.25 16.49 28.66
C ASN A 3 -9.96 16.61 27.83
N SER A 4 -9.44 17.83 27.70
CA SER A 4 -8.15 18.10 27.06
C SER A 4 -7.05 17.38 27.85
N THR A 5 -6.16 16.66 27.16
CA THR A 5 -5.00 16.03 27.80
C THR A 5 -3.87 17.05 27.97
N ILE A 6 -2.89 16.78 28.84
CA ILE A 6 -1.70 17.64 28.96
C ILE A 6 -0.97 17.82 27.61
N ILE A 7 -0.92 16.77 26.79
CA ILE A 7 -0.37 16.82 25.44
C ILE A 7 -1.17 17.78 24.55
N ASP A 8 -2.50 17.81 24.68
CA ASP A 8 -3.35 18.74 23.93
C ASP A 8 -3.12 20.20 24.38
N ASN A 9 -2.98 20.42 25.70
CA ASN A 9 -2.71 21.76 26.24
C ASN A 9 -1.37 22.30 25.75
N VAL A 10 -0.29 21.52 25.91
CA VAL A 10 1.06 21.92 25.48
C VAL A 10 1.12 22.11 23.96
N ALA A 11 0.49 21.25 23.17
CA ALA A 11 0.42 21.40 21.71
C ALA A 11 -0.23 22.74 21.32
N ASN A 12 -1.32 23.12 21.99
CA ASN A 12 -1.99 24.41 21.75
C ASN A 12 -1.14 25.59 22.22
N GLN A 13 -0.50 25.50 23.40
CA GLN A 13 0.35 26.54 23.96
C GLN A 13 1.58 26.83 23.10
N THR A 14 2.22 25.77 22.60
CA THR A 14 3.46 25.86 21.80
C THR A 14 3.20 26.01 20.29
N ASN A 15 1.94 25.89 19.86
CA ASN A 15 1.55 25.81 18.46
C ASN A 15 2.28 24.68 17.69
N LEU A 16 2.57 23.57 18.39
CA LEU A 16 3.23 22.40 17.82
C LEU A 16 2.22 21.26 17.60
N PRO A 17 2.51 20.34 16.65
CA PRO A 17 1.63 19.20 16.44
C PRO A 17 1.54 18.30 17.67
N LYS A 18 0.33 17.81 17.98
CA LYS A 18 0.10 16.88 19.11
C LYS A 18 1.06 15.69 19.13
N TRP A 19 1.29 15.08 17.96
CA TRP A 19 2.18 13.92 17.83
C TRP A 19 3.64 14.27 18.16
N TRP A 20 4.08 15.50 17.92
CA TRP A 20 5.43 15.97 18.27
C TRP A 20 5.56 16.05 19.78
N VAL A 21 4.61 16.70 20.44
CA VAL A 21 4.58 16.81 21.91
C VAL A 21 4.52 15.43 22.58
N GLU A 22 3.70 14.51 22.05
CA GLU A 22 3.66 13.12 22.51
C GLU A 22 5.03 12.44 22.37
N SER A 23 5.71 12.64 21.24
CA SER A 23 7.03 12.06 20.99
C SER A 23 8.10 12.62 21.92
N ILE A 24 8.02 13.91 22.25
CA ILE A 24 8.91 14.57 23.23
C ILE A 24 8.69 13.97 24.62
N ALA A 25 7.44 13.81 25.04
CA ALA A 25 7.11 13.19 26.33
C ALA A 25 7.73 11.78 26.43
N ILE A 26 7.54 10.96 25.40
CA ILE A 26 8.05 9.58 25.34
C ILE A 26 9.58 9.49 25.24
N GLN A 27 10.23 10.44 24.57
CA GLN A 27 11.67 10.40 24.32
C GLN A 27 12.50 10.95 25.48
N TYR A 28 11.97 11.95 26.19
CA TYR A 28 12.77 12.75 27.13
C TYR A 28 12.32 12.62 28.59
N PHE A 29 11.11 12.14 28.85
CA PHE A 29 10.57 12.02 30.20
C PHE A 29 10.28 10.58 30.57
N ASN A 30 10.39 10.28 31.86
CA ASN A 30 9.93 9.01 32.40
C ASN A 30 8.41 9.06 32.55
N PRO A 31 7.69 7.95 32.27
CA PRO A 31 6.28 7.86 32.60
C PRO A 31 6.08 8.00 34.12
N ARG A 32 4.97 8.62 34.51
CA ARG A 32 4.65 8.85 35.93
C ARG A 32 3.94 7.66 36.58
N GLU A 33 3.27 6.86 35.75
CA GLU A 33 2.60 5.63 36.18
C GLU A 33 2.78 4.55 35.11
N ILE A 34 3.02 3.34 35.57
CA ILE A 34 3.24 2.15 34.74
C ILE A 34 2.19 1.13 35.22
N THR A 35 1.19 0.84 34.39
CA THR A 35 0.09 -0.06 34.76
C THR A 35 0.08 -1.29 33.86
N LEU A 36 -0.09 -2.49 34.43
CA LEU A 36 -0.24 -3.72 33.66
C LEU A 36 -1.72 -3.94 33.31
N GLU A 37 -2.06 -3.92 32.03
CA GLU A 37 -3.39 -4.31 31.55
C GLU A 37 -3.43 -5.83 31.34
N LYS A 38 -4.11 -6.53 32.27
CA LYS A 38 -4.18 -8.00 32.32
C LYS A 38 -4.84 -8.65 31.09
N GLU A 39 -5.67 -7.91 30.35
CA GLU A 39 -6.38 -8.47 29.19
C GLU A 39 -5.47 -8.60 27.95
N ASP A 40 -4.48 -7.73 27.81
CA ASP A 40 -3.61 -7.66 26.63
C ASP A 40 -2.13 -7.96 26.94
N ASN A 41 -1.77 -8.20 28.20
CA ASN A 41 -0.38 -8.30 28.68
C ASN A 41 0.46 -7.06 28.28
N LEU A 42 -0.17 -5.88 28.28
CA LEU A 42 0.44 -4.62 27.85
C LEU A 42 0.70 -3.69 29.04
N TRP A 43 1.80 -2.95 28.97
CA TRP A 43 2.08 -1.86 29.90
C TRP A 43 1.51 -0.56 29.36
N LYS A 44 0.66 0.08 30.17
CA LYS A 44 0.22 1.43 29.94
C LYS A 44 1.17 2.41 30.62
N LEU A 45 1.90 3.16 29.80
CA LEU A 45 2.74 4.26 30.23
C LEU A 45 1.90 5.54 30.29
N ASP A 46 1.74 6.08 31.51
CA ASP A 46 0.99 7.32 31.71
C ASP A 46 1.91 8.54 31.78
N TYR A 47 1.75 9.42 30.80
CA TYR A 47 2.43 10.72 30.73
C TYR A 47 1.49 11.89 31.11
N SER A 48 0.26 11.62 31.54
CA SER A 48 -0.75 12.65 31.84
C SER A 48 -0.42 13.54 33.05
N LYS A 49 0.49 13.08 33.92
CA LYS A 49 0.93 13.76 35.14
C LYS A 49 2.31 14.43 35.00
N LEU A 50 2.78 14.63 33.77
CA LEU A 50 3.97 15.45 33.54
C LEU A 50 3.70 16.90 33.96
N ASP A 51 4.75 17.67 34.20
CA ASP A 51 4.62 19.10 34.40
C ASP A 51 4.41 19.76 33.03
N GLU A 52 3.40 20.64 32.93
CA GLU A 52 2.98 21.25 31.66
C GLU A 52 4.04 22.21 31.14
N ASP A 53 4.67 22.99 32.03
CA ASP A 53 5.70 23.97 31.67
C ASP A 53 7.01 23.28 31.29
N GLU A 54 7.44 22.26 32.03
CA GLU A 54 8.63 21.46 31.68
C GLU A 54 8.46 20.77 30.31
N LEU A 55 7.26 20.23 30.03
CA LEU A 55 6.99 19.59 28.76
C LEU A 55 6.93 20.61 27.61
N ALA A 56 6.34 21.78 27.83
CA ALA A 56 6.32 22.86 26.85
C ALA A 56 7.73 23.35 26.51
N GLU A 57 8.58 23.54 27.53
CA GLU A 57 9.99 23.89 27.36
C GLU A 57 10.71 22.83 26.53
N ALA A 58 10.58 21.55 26.90
CA ALA A 58 11.20 20.45 26.17
C ALA A 58 10.73 20.37 24.71
N ALA A 59 9.44 20.60 24.44
CA ALA A 59 8.87 20.52 23.09
C ALA A 59 9.44 21.58 22.14
N ILE A 60 9.83 22.74 22.67
CA ILE A 60 10.43 23.86 21.93
C ILE A 60 11.94 23.65 21.72
N TYR A 61 12.65 23.24 22.78
CA TYR A 61 14.12 23.21 22.77
C TYR A 61 14.73 21.90 22.29
N LYS A 62 14.06 20.76 22.49
CA LYS A 62 14.55 19.49 21.95
C LYS A 62 14.28 19.45 20.45
N LYS A 63 15.33 19.23 19.68
CA LYS A 63 15.29 19.34 18.22
C LYS A 63 15.02 18.02 17.52
N SER A 64 15.29 16.88 18.13
CA SER A 64 15.17 15.57 17.50
C SER A 64 14.39 14.58 18.35
N VAL A 65 13.64 13.69 17.70
CA VAL A 65 12.94 12.56 18.33
C VAL A 65 13.02 11.33 17.44
N ILE A 66 13.05 10.15 18.04
CA ILE A 66 12.72 8.90 17.36
C ILE A 66 11.26 8.63 17.74
N SER A 67 10.32 9.16 16.95
CA SER A 67 8.90 9.02 17.28
C SER A 67 8.35 7.67 16.81
N ASN A 68 7.28 7.19 17.45
CA ASN A 68 6.47 6.08 16.92
C ASN A 68 5.57 6.50 15.76
N TYR A 69 5.75 7.72 15.26
CA TYR A 69 5.02 8.23 14.13
C TYR A 69 5.87 8.15 12.88
N LYS A 70 5.27 7.63 11.82
CA LYS A 70 5.79 7.77 10.47
C LYS A 70 5.05 8.89 9.77
N ILE A 71 5.79 9.87 9.28
CA ILE A 71 5.23 10.99 8.56
C ILE A 71 5.10 10.64 7.09
N PHE A 72 3.85 10.63 6.64
CA PHE A 72 3.51 10.61 5.23
C PHE A 72 3.23 12.04 4.79
N HIS A 73 3.82 12.51 3.70
CA HIS A 73 3.62 13.86 3.16
C HIS A 73 3.07 13.82 1.73
N ASN A 74 2.68 14.98 1.20
CA ASN A 74 2.16 15.12 -0.17
C ASN A 74 0.86 14.33 -0.42
N ILE A 75 0.08 14.06 0.63
CA ILE A 75 -1.18 13.33 0.52
C ILE A 75 -2.22 13.93 1.46
N LYS A 76 -3.46 14.02 1.00
CA LYS A 76 -4.58 14.40 1.86
C LYS A 76 -4.87 13.31 2.88
N GLU A 77 -5.06 13.72 4.13
CA GLU A 77 -5.41 12.82 5.24
C GLU A 77 -6.56 11.87 4.88
N LYS A 78 -7.69 12.40 4.38
CA LYS A 78 -8.85 11.57 3.99
C LYS A 78 -8.51 10.52 2.93
N VAL A 79 -7.63 10.85 1.97
CA VAL A 79 -7.16 9.92 0.94
C VAL A 79 -6.27 8.85 1.57
N PHE A 80 -5.33 9.28 2.43
CA PHE A 80 -4.46 8.38 3.17
C PHE A 80 -5.27 7.38 4.01
N TYR A 81 -6.16 7.82 4.90
CA TYR A 81 -6.93 6.93 5.77
C TYR A 81 -7.87 5.99 5.00
N LYS A 82 -8.60 6.50 4.00
CA LYS A 82 -9.51 5.67 3.18
C LYS A 82 -8.76 4.53 2.49
N ARG A 83 -7.52 4.78 2.07
CA ARG A 83 -6.76 3.84 1.24
C ARG A 83 -5.63 3.08 1.92
N TYR A 84 -5.07 3.57 3.03
CA TYR A 84 -3.99 2.91 3.80
C TYR A 84 -4.48 2.29 5.11
N ILE A 85 -5.61 2.74 5.67
CA ILE A 85 -6.08 2.25 6.98
C ILE A 85 -7.43 1.53 6.87
N GLY A 86 -8.34 2.06 6.05
CA GLY A 86 -9.73 1.58 5.96
C GLY A 86 -9.95 0.13 5.52
N ASP A 87 -8.94 -0.57 4.97
CA ASP A 87 -9.14 -1.86 4.30
C ASP A 87 -8.58 -3.09 5.04
N LYS A 88 -8.02 -2.93 6.26
CA LYS A 88 -7.46 -4.03 7.11
C LYS A 88 -6.47 -5.01 6.42
N ARG A 89 -6.05 -4.75 5.18
CA ARG A 89 -5.06 -5.55 4.44
C ARG A 89 -3.71 -4.84 4.50
N ASN A 90 -2.66 -5.62 4.74
CA ASN A 90 -1.24 -5.22 4.79
C ASN A 90 -0.94 -4.09 3.82
N ILE A 91 -0.18 -3.11 4.31
CA ILE A 91 0.33 -1.95 3.56
C ILE A 91 1.04 -2.41 2.28
N GLU A 92 1.70 -3.56 2.31
CA GLU A 92 2.39 -4.17 1.18
C GLU A 92 1.47 -4.67 0.07
N ASN A 93 0.18 -4.91 0.33
CA ASN A 93 -0.78 -5.42 -0.65
C ASN A 93 -1.69 -4.34 -1.25
N ARG A 94 -1.35 -3.06 -1.08
CA ARG A 94 -2.15 -1.96 -1.65
C ARG A 94 -1.52 -1.50 -2.95
N ASP A 95 -2.02 -2.11 -4.01
CA ASP A 95 -1.95 -1.59 -5.35
C ASP A 95 -2.43 -0.11 -5.32
N LEU A 96 -1.68 0.76 -5.99
CA LEU A 96 -2.19 1.99 -6.60
C LEU A 96 -2.34 3.23 -5.72
N LEU A 97 -1.29 3.62 -5.01
CA LEU A 97 -1.10 5.04 -4.70
C LEU A 97 0.15 5.57 -5.38
N LEU A 98 1.22 4.77 -5.46
CA LEU A 98 2.53 5.26 -5.84
C LEU A 98 3.25 4.29 -6.74
N LYS A 99 3.99 4.85 -7.70
CA LYS A 99 5.03 4.10 -8.39
C LYS A 99 6.14 3.70 -7.40
N GLU A 100 6.45 4.57 -6.45
CA GLU A 100 7.48 4.38 -5.42
C GLU A 100 7.01 4.87 -4.05
N TYR A 101 7.07 4.02 -3.01
CA TYR A 101 6.56 4.34 -1.66
C TYR A 101 7.30 5.53 -1.00
N ASP A 102 8.56 5.74 -1.40
CA ASP A 102 9.44 6.82 -0.94
C ASP A 102 9.08 8.22 -1.50
N GLU A 103 7.99 8.33 -2.25
CA GLU A 103 7.47 9.62 -2.74
C GLU A 103 6.47 10.28 -1.79
N ILE A 104 5.82 9.49 -0.92
CA ILE A 104 4.95 10.04 0.15
C ILE A 104 5.57 9.88 1.53
N ILE A 105 6.69 9.16 1.67
CA ILE A 105 7.42 9.12 2.92
C ILE A 105 8.48 10.19 2.85
N ALA A 106 8.41 11.17 3.75
CA ALA A 106 9.40 12.23 3.79
C ALA A 106 10.78 11.65 4.15
N ASN A 107 11.79 12.03 3.35
CA ASN A 107 13.22 11.81 3.62
C ASN A 107 13.97 13.13 3.39
N GLY A 108 13.90 14.00 4.39
CA GLY A 108 14.27 15.41 4.34
C GLY A 108 13.13 16.27 4.86
N LEU A 109 12.92 17.42 4.23
CA LEU A 109 11.86 18.35 4.59
C LEU A 109 10.48 17.69 4.43
N VAL A 110 9.60 17.89 5.42
CA VAL A 110 8.22 17.42 5.41
C VAL A 110 7.33 18.51 4.80
N SER A 111 6.41 18.14 3.90
CA SER A 111 5.43 19.11 3.36
C SER A 111 4.46 19.53 4.45
N LYS A 112 3.96 20.77 4.41
CA LYS A 112 2.85 21.22 5.27
C LYS A 112 1.60 20.35 5.14
N TYR A 113 1.44 19.62 4.03
CA TYR A 113 0.40 18.62 3.82
C TYR A 113 0.93 17.23 4.18
N TYR A 114 0.97 16.96 5.49
CA TYR A 114 1.43 15.68 6.01
C TYR A 114 0.39 15.02 6.92
N VAL A 115 0.58 13.73 7.13
CA VAL A 115 -0.15 12.86 8.02
C VAL A 115 0.88 12.15 8.89
N ALA A 116 0.87 12.43 10.19
CA ALA A 116 1.63 11.63 11.16
C ALA A 116 0.82 10.38 11.48
N PHE A 117 1.32 9.22 11.04
CA PHE A 117 0.65 7.95 11.22
C PHE A 117 1.39 7.11 12.25
N LYS A 118 0.67 6.67 13.29
CA LYS A 118 1.14 5.70 14.27
C LYS A 118 0.82 4.31 13.72
N GLU A 119 1.84 3.59 13.23
CA GLU A 119 1.67 2.19 12.81
C GLU A 119 1.20 1.38 14.04
N LYS A 120 0.10 0.64 13.91
CA LYS A 120 -0.30 -0.35 14.91
C LYS A 120 0.48 -1.62 14.61
N GLU A 121 1.47 -1.96 15.44
CA GLU A 121 2.20 -3.22 15.30
C GLU A 121 1.93 -4.12 16.49
N GLY A 122 1.72 -5.40 16.19
CA GLY A 122 1.22 -6.40 17.12
C GLY A 122 2.16 -6.64 18.30
N TYR A 123 1.54 -6.93 19.44
CA TYR A 123 2.12 -7.51 20.65
C TYR A 123 3.40 -6.84 21.15
N ILE A 124 3.19 -6.03 22.19
CA ILE A 124 4.14 -5.40 23.13
C ILE A 124 4.49 -3.95 22.77
N GLU A 125 3.44 -3.12 22.84
CA GLU A 125 3.49 -1.67 22.68
C GLU A 125 3.88 -0.99 24.01
N SER A 126 5.19 -0.90 24.30
CA SER A 126 5.68 0.34 24.90
C SER A 126 6.08 1.28 23.76
N PRO A 127 5.68 2.57 23.79
CA PRO A 127 6.20 3.61 22.90
C PRO A 127 7.73 3.71 22.86
N GLU A 128 8.42 2.98 23.72
CA GLU A 128 9.87 2.92 23.81
C GLU A 128 10.51 1.79 22.99
N ASN A 129 9.72 0.84 22.46
CA ASN A 129 10.21 -0.42 21.91
C ASN A 129 10.51 -0.42 20.41
N ILE A 130 10.06 0.59 19.66
CA ILE A 130 10.33 0.66 18.23
C ILE A 130 11.27 1.83 18.03
N LEU A 131 12.57 1.54 17.87
CA LEU A 131 13.41 2.46 17.12
C LEU A 131 12.82 2.52 15.71
N ASN A 132 11.93 3.49 15.50
CA ASN A 132 11.30 3.71 14.22
C ASN A 132 12.40 3.79 13.17
N SER A 133 12.15 3.22 12.00
CA SER A 133 13.06 3.32 10.85
C SER A 133 13.30 4.79 10.43
N TYR A 134 12.58 5.74 11.04
CA TYR A 134 12.66 7.17 10.82
C TYR A 134 12.84 7.93 12.14
N TYR A 135 13.59 9.03 12.07
CA TYR A 135 13.64 10.05 13.12
C TYR A 135 13.14 11.37 12.58
N GLN A 136 12.60 12.20 13.47
CA GLN A 136 12.06 13.51 13.13
C GLN A 136 12.86 14.61 13.81
N VAL A 137 13.01 15.73 13.11
CA VAL A 137 13.69 16.92 13.60
C VAL A 137 12.78 18.12 13.42
N LEU A 138 12.68 18.96 14.44
CA LEU A 138 12.06 20.28 14.38
C LEU A 138 13.16 21.32 14.39
N ASP A 139 13.46 21.89 13.23
CA ASP A 139 14.48 22.92 13.08
C ASP A 139 13.94 24.10 12.27
N ASN A 140 14.15 25.32 12.78
CA ASN A 140 13.64 26.56 12.20
C ASN A 140 12.15 26.48 11.77
N GLU A 141 11.28 26.00 12.68
CA GLU A 141 9.83 25.79 12.47
C GLU A 141 9.48 24.73 11.40
N ASN A 142 10.48 24.11 10.77
CA ASN A 142 10.30 23.08 9.78
C ASN A 142 10.45 21.69 10.41
N ILE A 143 9.62 20.77 9.93
CA ILE A 143 9.71 19.37 10.30
C ILE A 143 10.51 18.66 9.23
N TYR A 144 11.50 17.90 9.67
CA TYR A 144 12.25 16.99 8.83
C TYR A 144 11.98 15.57 9.30
N GLN A 145 11.91 14.64 8.36
CA GLN A 145 11.92 13.22 8.66
C GLN A 145 13.05 12.59 7.89
N TRP A 146 13.84 11.77 8.56
CA TRP A 146 14.97 11.12 7.95
C TRP A 146 14.92 9.64 8.23
N LYS A 147 15.25 8.82 7.24
CA LYS A 147 15.46 7.40 7.47
C LYS A 147 16.70 7.21 8.35
N VAL A 148 16.52 6.43 9.42
CA VAL A 148 17.58 6.05 10.35
C VAL A 148 18.50 5.06 9.64
N LEU A 149 17.95 3.96 9.07
CA LEU A 149 18.74 2.86 8.48
C LEU A 149 17.94 2.06 7.42
N ASP A 150 18.49 1.85 6.24
CA ASP A 150 18.07 0.78 5.32
C ASP A 150 18.80 -0.51 5.73
N SER A 151 18.23 -1.25 6.67
CA SER A 151 18.80 -2.45 7.29
C SER A 151 20.08 -2.19 8.12
N ILE A 152 20.14 -2.78 9.31
CA ILE A 152 21.34 -2.85 10.16
C ILE A 152 22.47 -3.69 9.49
N ARG A 153 22.42 -3.96 8.17
CA ARG A 153 23.37 -4.85 7.51
C ARG A 153 24.28 -4.25 6.46
N TYR A 154 23.99 -3.13 5.80
CA TYR A 154 24.91 -2.62 4.79
C TYR A 154 24.84 -1.10 4.63
N CYS A 155 25.71 -0.40 5.34
CA CYS A 155 26.14 0.93 4.95
C CYS A 155 27.66 0.99 5.16
N GLU A 156 28.44 0.99 4.07
CA GLU A 156 29.91 1.05 4.12
C GLU A 156 30.44 2.30 4.85
N GLU A 157 29.58 3.29 5.11
CA GLU A 157 29.87 4.51 5.87
C GLU A 157 29.69 4.35 7.41
N THR A 158 29.23 3.18 7.88
CA THR A 158 28.93 2.94 9.31
C THR A 158 30.07 2.32 10.11
N PHE A 159 31.24 2.07 9.50
CA PHE A 159 32.40 1.51 10.22
C PHE A 159 32.93 2.40 11.38
N ASN A 160 32.46 3.64 11.50
CA ASN A 160 32.79 4.54 12.61
C ASN A 160 31.67 4.72 13.66
N PHE A 161 30.54 4.00 13.57
CA PHE A 161 29.40 4.21 14.47
C PHE A 161 29.15 3.01 15.39
N ASN A 162 29.46 3.19 16.68
CA ASN A 162 29.43 2.17 17.75
C ASN A 162 28.02 1.75 18.24
N TYR A 163 26.94 2.09 17.52
CA TYR A 163 25.55 1.91 17.99
C TYR A 163 24.98 0.52 17.75
N VAL A 164 25.56 -0.26 16.85
CA VAL A 164 25.04 -1.58 16.46
C VAL A 164 24.98 -2.53 17.66
N ASN A 165 26.00 -2.51 18.51
CA ASN A 165 26.06 -3.35 19.71
C ASN A 165 25.06 -2.89 20.81
N GLU A 166 24.82 -1.59 20.92
CA GLU A 166 23.84 -1.01 21.87
C GLU A 166 22.40 -1.30 21.42
N ILE A 167 22.13 -1.28 20.11
CA ILE A 167 20.81 -1.61 19.56
C ILE A 167 20.53 -3.11 19.64
N PHE A 168 21.50 -3.98 19.36
CA PHE A 168 21.29 -5.43 19.50
C PHE A 168 21.06 -5.87 20.96
N SER A 169 21.70 -5.20 21.92
CA SER A 169 21.44 -5.46 23.35
C SER A 169 20.08 -4.94 23.83
N LEU A 170 19.42 -4.01 23.13
CA LEU A 170 18.00 -3.66 23.35
C LEU A 170 17.05 -4.81 23.02
N GLN A 171 17.29 -5.51 21.92
CA GLN A 171 16.42 -6.62 21.52
C GLN A 171 16.47 -7.77 22.54
N GLU A 172 17.67 -8.14 22.99
CA GLU A 172 17.83 -9.24 23.96
C GLU A 172 17.17 -8.93 25.31
N LYS A 173 17.32 -7.69 25.80
CA LYS A 173 16.68 -7.24 27.05
C LYS A 173 15.16 -7.11 26.91
N HIS A 174 14.70 -6.66 25.75
CA HIS A 174 13.28 -6.62 25.41
C HIS A 174 12.70 -8.03 25.44
N ASP A 175 13.27 -8.96 24.68
CA ASP A 175 12.81 -10.35 24.59
C ASP A 175 12.80 -11.03 25.96
N TYR A 176 13.76 -10.71 26.83
CA TYR A 176 13.76 -11.16 28.21
C TYR A 176 12.53 -10.66 29.00
N LEU A 177 12.18 -9.36 28.92
CA LEU A 177 10.98 -8.81 29.58
C LEU A 177 9.68 -9.35 28.99
N VAL A 178 9.62 -9.48 27.67
CA VAL A 178 8.50 -10.13 26.97
C VAL A 178 8.26 -11.52 27.53
N ASN A 179 9.33 -12.30 27.69
CA ASN A 179 9.23 -13.64 28.25
C ASN A 179 8.76 -13.65 29.71
N LEU A 180 9.18 -12.68 30.53
CA LEU A 180 8.70 -12.51 31.90
C LEU A 180 7.19 -12.17 31.94
N LEU A 181 6.72 -11.35 31.00
CA LEU A 181 5.31 -10.95 30.91
C LEU A 181 4.41 -12.08 30.40
N ILE A 182 4.89 -12.91 29.47
CA ILE A 182 4.17 -14.10 28.99
C ILE A 182 4.03 -15.14 30.12
N ARG A 183 4.97 -15.16 31.08
CA ARG A 183 4.99 -16.06 32.24
C ARG A 183 4.62 -15.36 33.54
N SER A 184 3.72 -14.38 33.50
CA SER A 184 3.36 -13.55 34.67
C SER A 184 2.77 -14.34 35.85
N GLU A 185 2.33 -15.59 35.65
CA GLU A 185 1.85 -16.48 36.72
C GLU A 185 3.00 -17.09 37.56
N GLU A 186 4.24 -17.04 37.05
CA GLU A 186 5.44 -17.65 37.66
C GLU A 186 6.37 -16.62 38.33
N VAL A 187 6.09 -15.31 38.17
CA VAL A 187 6.98 -14.21 38.58
C VAL A 187 6.21 -13.18 39.42
N ASP A 188 6.81 -12.67 40.49
CA ASP A 188 6.19 -11.68 41.38
C ASP A 188 5.94 -10.35 40.65
N GLU A 189 4.76 -9.74 40.84
CA GLU A 189 4.36 -8.48 40.17
C GLU A 189 5.35 -7.34 40.45
N LYS A 190 5.94 -7.34 41.65
CA LYS A 190 6.97 -6.39 42.04
C LYS A 190 8.28 -6.61 41.27
N GLU A 191 8.68 -7.86 41.08
CA GLU A 191 9.89 -8.20 40.31
C GLU A 191 9.75 -7.80 38.83
N ILE A 192 8.58 -8.05 38.23
CA ILE A 192 8.29 -7.62 36.85
C ILE A 192 8.33 -6.09 36.74
N ARG A 193 7.76 -5.38 37.72
CA ARG A 193 7.80 -3.92 37.77
C ARG A 193 9.22 -3.37 37.87
N ASP A 194 10.02 -3.88 38.81
CA ASP A 194 11.42 -3.45 39.00
C ASP A 194 12.23 -3.66 37.71
N LYS A 195 12.04 -4.81 37.04
CA LYS A 195 12.68 -5.12 35.76
C LYS A 195 12.23 -4.22 34.61
N THR A 196 10.96 -3.84 34.62
CA THR A 196 10.41 -2.89 33.64
C THR A 196 11.00 -1.50 33.86
N GLU A 197 11.05 -1.01 35.10
CA GLU A 197 11.68 0.29 35.42
C GLU A 197 13.17 0.31 35.02
N GLU A 198 13.92 -0.76 35.29
CA GLU A 198 15.32 -0.95 34.86
C GLU A 198 15.46 -0.84 33.32
N TYR A 199 14.53 -1.46 32.59
CA TYR A 199 14.52 -1.43 31.14
C TYR A 199 14.18 -0.06 30.57
N LEU A 200 13.15 0.60 31.09
CA LEU A 200 12.77 1.95 30.65
C LEU A 200 13.90 2.95 30.92
N GLU A 201 14.59 2.85 32.07
CA GLU A 201 15.78 3.66 32.35
C GLU A 201 16.86 3.43 31.30
N TRP A 202 17.10 2.18 30.92
CA TRP A 202 18.08 1.84 29.91
C TRP A 202 17.68 2.34 28.50
N CYS A 203 16.41 2.19 28.11
CA CYS A 203 15.85 2.77 26.89
C CYS A 203 16.05 4.29 26.85
N ASN A 204 15.81 4.98 27.96
CA ASN A 204 16.02 6.42 28.07
C ASN A 204 17.49 6.84 27.88
N VAL A 205 18.45 6.06 28.40
CA VAL A 205 19.89 6.31 28.17
C VAL A 205 20.23 6.20 26.68
N VAL A 206 19.81 5.13 26.01
CA VAL A 206 20.10 4.91 24.58
C VAL A 206 19.40 5.96 23.70
N LYS A 207 18.13 6.26 23.98
CA LYS A 207 17.35 7.28 23.27
C LYS A 207 17.99 8.67 23.35
N ARG A 208 18.44 9.07 24.54
CA ARG A 208 19.08 10.38 24.75
C ARG A 208 20.44 10.46 24.06
N SER A 209 21.23 9.39 24.07
CA SER A 209 22.51 9.35 23.37
C SER A 209 22.31 9.44 21.85
N LEU A 210 21.32 8.73 21.31
CA LEU A 210 20.97 8.75 19.88
C LEU A 210 20.43 10.11 19.43
N ALA A 211 19.58 10.76 20.23
CA ALA A 211 18.94 12.02 19.83
C ALA A 211 19.94 13.11 19.43
N LYS A 212 21.03 13.25 20.21
CA LYS A 212 22.11 14.21 19.88
C LYS A 212 22.78 13.84 18.56
N THR A 213 23.20 12.58 18.41
CA THR A 213 23.87 12.09 17.20
C THR A 213 22.99 12.23 15.96
N LEU A 214 21.69 11.95 16.07
CA LEU A 214 20.73 12.12 14.98
C LEU A 214 20.55 13.59 14.59
N TYR A 215 20.62 14.50 15.57
CA TYR A 215 20.60 15.93 15.28
C TYR A 215 21.90 16.40 14.60
N ASP A 216 23.07 15.95 15.05
CA ASP A 216 24.35 16.23 14.40
C ASP A 216 24.36 15.69 12.94
N ALA A 217 23.80 14.49 12.73
CA ALA A 217 23.63 13.91 11.40
C ALA A 217 22.67 14.73 10.52
N HIS A 218 21.60 15.29 11.10
CA HIS A 218 20.71 16.22 10.38
C HIS A 218 21.46 17.47 9.92
N LEU A 219 22.23 18.12 10.80
CA LEU A 219 23.02 19.30 10.44
C LEU A 219 24.04 18.99 9.34
N ALA A 220 24.71 17.84 9.43
CA ALA A 220 25.65 17.38 8.40
C ALA A 220 24.96 17.06 7.05
N ARG A 221 23.70 16.61 7.08
CA ARG A 221 22.92 16.39 5.86
C ARG A 221 22.52 17.72 5.22
N LEU A 222 22.06 18.69 6.02
CA LEU A 222 21.71 20.02 5.52
C LEU A 222 22.91 20.70 4.85
N SER A 223 24.08 20.69 5.48
CA SER A 223 25.28 21.33 4.91
C SER A 223 25.73 20.74 3.57
N ARG A 224 25.60 19.42 3.39
CA ARG A 224 25.94 18.73 2.12
C ARG A 224 24.96 19.03 0.99
N ILE A 225 23.72 19.36 1.32
CA ILE A 225 22.68 19.60 0.30
C ILE A 225 22.90 20.96 -0.35
N ASP A 226 23.34 21.95 0.42
CA ASP A 226 23.69 23.29 -0.09
C ASP A 226 24.88 23.28 -1.06
N GLU A 227 25.75 22.27 -1.00
CA GLU A 227 26.99 22.25 -1.78
C GLU A 227 26.88 21.56 -3.15
N ASN A 228 25.95 20.61 -3.37
CA ASN A 228 25.99 19.79 -4.60
C ASN A 228 24.66 19.24 -5.16
N ASN A 229 23.49 19.31 -4.51
CA ASN A 229 22.25 18.72 -5.09
C ASN A 229 20.95 19.17 -4.37
N GLU A 230 20.27 20.20 -4.89
CA GLU A 230 18.90 20.58 -4.45
C GLU A 230 17.83 19.49 -4.69
N HIS A 231 18.13 18.49 -5.52
CA HIS A 231 17.14 17.50 -5.97
C HIS A 231 16.63 16.53 -4.89
N ASN A 232 17.31 16.39 -3.74
CA ASN A 232 16.89 15.45 -2.70
C ASN A 232 16.01 16.06 -1.59
N ILE A 233 15.96 17.40 -1.42
CA ILE A 233 15.02 18.06 -0.48
C ILE A 233 13.69 18.42 -1.17
N ASN A 234 13.69 18.58 -2.49
CA ASN A 234 12.55 19.11 -3.26
C ASN A 234 11.45 18.09 -3.63
N LYS A 235 11.24 17.05 -2.81
CA LYS A 235 9.99 16.27 -2.87
C LYS A 235 8.83 16.96 -2.13
N VAL A 236 9.00 18.19 -1.64
CA VAL A 236 7.94 18.92 -0.96
C VAL A 236 7.14 19.75 -1.97
N ILE A 237 5.85 19.46 -2.06
CA ILE A 237 4.90 20.29 -2.80
C ILE A 237 4.45 21.49 -1.97
N LYS A 238 4.41 22.67 -2.60
CA LYS A 238 3.87 23.91 -2.01
C LYS A 238 2.35 23.95 -2.04
N GLU A 239 1.77 23.35 -3.07
CA GLU A 239 0.35 23.31 -3.39
C GLU A 239 -0.37 22.22 -2.60
N GLU A 240 -1.69 22.32 -2.46
CA GLU A 240 -2.48 21.30 -1.78
C GLU A 240 -2.56 20.01 -2.63
N PRO A 241 -2.30 18.82 -2.06
CA PRO A 241 -2.43 17.58 -2.80
C PRO A 241 -3.86 17.39 -3.33
N PRO A 242 -4.04 16.84 -4.55
CA PRO A 242 -5.36 16.61 -5.11
C PRO A 242 -6.13 15.51 -4.36
N LEU A 243 -7.44 15.45 -4.59
CA LEU A 243 -8.23 14.27 -4.24
C LEU A 243 -8.00 13.21 -5.32
N ILE A 244 -7.48 12.05 -4.93
CA ILE A 244 -7.11 10.98 -5.87
C ILE A 244 -8.10 9.82 -5.73
N SER A 245 -8.70 9.37 -6.83
CA SER A 245 -9.66 8.27 -6.90
C SER A 245 -8.99 6.90 -6.91
N SER A 246 -9.61 5.86 -6.32
CA SER A 246 -9.07 4.48 -6.27
C SER A 246 -8.76 3.86 -7.63
N TYR A 247 -9.16 4.54 -8.71
CA TYR A 247 -8.88 4.19 -10.09
C TYR A 247 -7.76 5.04 -10.71
N GLU A 248 -6.95 5.69 -9.89
CA GLU A 248 -5.81 6.50 -10.30
C GLU A 248 -4.57 6.09 -9.50
N ASN A 249 -3.43 6.04 -10.19
CA ASN A 249 -2.12 6.13 -9.55
C ASN A 249 -1.64 7.56 -9.59
N PHE A 250 -0.73 7.91 -8.70
CA PHE A 250 0.07 9.11 -8.87
C PHE A 250 1.54 8.85 -8.59
N THR A 251 2.36 9.79 -9.03
CA THR A 251 3.77 9.90 -8.68
C THR A 251 4.10 11.37 -8.48
N LEU A 252 5.10 11.64 -7.65
CA LEU A 252 5.68 12.96 -7.51
C LEU A 252 7.03 13.02 -8.20
N LYS A 253 7.11 13.75 -9.31
CA LYS A 253 8.37 13.96 -10.04
C LYS A 253 8.68 15.45 -10.06
N ASP A 254 9.85 15.82 -9.53
CA ASP A 254 10.35 17.20 -9.49
C ASP A 254 9.37 18.18 -8.80
N GLY A 255 8.71 17.73 -7.72
CA GLY A 255 7.70 18.52 -7.01
C GLY A 255 6.37 18.70 -7.76
N ILE A 256 6.12 17.94 -8.84
CA ILE A 256 4.88 18.00 -9.61
C ILE A 256 4.12 16.67 -9.50
N PHE A 257 2.84 16.75 -9.14
CA PHE A 257 1.95 15.59 -9.19
C PHE A 257 1.70 15.16 -10.62
N LYS A 258 1.90 13.88 -10.88
CA LYS A 258 1.50 13.23 -12.12
C LYS A 258 0.60 12.07 -11.77
N SER A 259 -0.60 12.03 -12.34
CA SER A 259 -1.49 10.89 -12.19
C SER A 259 -1.66 10.14 -13.49
N ASN A 260 -2.01 8.86 -13.38
CA ASN A 260 -2.50 8.07 -14.50
C ASN A 260 -3.71 7.25 -14.06
N HIS A 261 -4.51 6.82 -15.03
CA HIS A 261 -5.65 5.97 -14.74
C HIS A 261 -5.21 4.52 -14.49
N ASN A 262 -5.88 3.84 -13.57
CA ASN A 262 -5.80 2.39 -13.40
C ASN A 262 -7.20 1.77 -13.22
N PHE A 263 -7.81 1.45 -14.36
CA PHE A 263 -9.15 0.85 -14.41
C PHE A 263 -9.15 -0.68 -14.53
N SER A 264 -7.98 -1.33 -14.63
CA SER A 264 -7.90 -2.80 -14.82
C SER A 264 -8.69 -3.56 -13.75
N GLY A 265 -8.45 -3.27 -12.47
CA GLY A 265 -9.18 -3.89 -11.36
C GLY A 265 -10.68 -3.56 -11.33
N PHE A 266 -11.08 -2.38 -11.80
CA PHE A 266 -12.50 -2.01 -11.95
C PHE A 266 -13.17 -2.89 -13.01
N PHE A 267 -12.57 -2.98 -14.19
CA PHE A 267 -13.07 -3.79 -15.29
C PHE A 267 -13.10 -5.28 -14.94
N TYR A 268 -12.07 -5.79 -14.25
CA TYR A 268 -12.05 -7.15 -13.73
C TYR A 268 -13.26 -7.41 -12.82
N LYS A 269 -13.44 -6.57 -11.79
CA LYS A 269 -14.57 -6.69 -10.85
C LYS A 269 -15.92 -6.63 -11.58
N LYS A 270 -16.08 -5.74 -12.56
CA LYS A 270 -17.32 -5.62 -13.33
C LYS A 270 -17.59 -6.83 -14.21
N SER A 271 -16.57 -7.37 -14.86
CA SER A 271 -16.68 -8.63 -15.60
C SER A 271 -17.23 -9.76 -14.71
N LEU A 272 -16.65 -9.92 -13.51
CA LEU A 272 -17.12 -10.92 -12.55
C LEU A 272 -18.55 -10.68 -12.04
N GLU A 273 -18.92 -9.43 -11.78
CA GLU A 273 -20.28 -9.08 -11.35
C GLU A 273 -21.31 -9.47 -12.41
N HIS A 274 -21.04 -9.14 -13.69
CA HIS A 274 -21.91 -9.47 -14.81
C HIS A 274 -21.95 -10.98 -15.09
N LEU A 275 -20.81 -11.68 -15.01
CA LEU A 275 -20.77 -13.15 -15.11
C LEU A 275 -21.62 -13.83 -14.04
N LYS A 276 -21.54 -13.37 -12.79
CA LYS A 276 -22.33 -13.93 -11.68
C LYS A 276 -23.83 -13.71 -11.88
N LYS A 277 -24.22 -12.54 -12.38
CA LYS A 277 -25.62 -12.26 -12.73
C LYS A 277 -26.11 -13.15 -13.86
N ALA A 278 -25.31 -13.35 -14.91
CA ALA A 278 -25.64 -14.28 -15.99
C ALA A 278 -25.87 -15.71 -15.46
N LYS A 279 -24.92 -16.23 -14.65
CA LYS A 279 -25.05 -17.56 -14.01
C LYS A 279 -26.30 -17.66 -13.13
N TYR A 280 -26.60 -16.63 -12.35
CA TYR A 280 -27.82 -16.58 -11.55
C TYR A 280 -29.09 -16.62 -12.42
N ILE A 281 -29.13 -15.86 -13.53
CA ILE A 281 -30.27 -15.86 -14.45
C ILE A 281 -30.49 -17.25 -15.06
N GLU A 282 -29.41 -17.95 -15.42
CA GLU A 282 -29.47 -19.34 -15.91
C GLU A 282 -30.03 -20.29 -14.84
N GLU A 283 -29.55 -20.18 -13.59
CA GLU A 283 -29.99 -21.03 -12.48
C GLU A 283 -31.48 -20.86 -12.13
N VAL A 284 -32.01 -19.64 -12.22
CA VAL A 284 -33.42 -19.36 -11.90
C VAL A 284 -34.37 -19.60 -13.08
N SER A 285 -33.85 -19.67 -14.30
CA SER A 285 -34.67 -19.88 -15.51
C SER A 285 -34.82 -21.36 -15.83
N LYS A 286 -35.55 -22.09 -14.98
CA LYS A 286 -35.67 -23.56 -15.05
C LYS A 286 -36.65 -24.06 -16.12
N SER A 287 -37.51 -23.18 -16.62
CA SER A 287 -38.49 -23.46 -17.67
C SER A 287 -38.33 -22.53 -18.88
N ASP A 288 -38.74 -22.99 -20.07
CA ASP A 288 -38.69 -22.18 -21.30
C ASP A 288 -39.43 -20.85 -21.17
N LYS A 289 -40.53 -20.82 -20.39
CA LYS A 289 -41.31 -19.61 -20.13
C LYS A 289 -40.54 -18.59 -19.28
N GLU A 290 -39.74 -19.05 -18.34
CA GLU A 290 -38.88 -18.18 -17.52
C GLU A 290 -37.66 -17.73 -18.32
N LEU A 291 -37.05 -18.64 -19.08
CA LEU A 291 -35.94 -18.31 -19.96
C LEU A 291 -36.35 -17.26 -20.98
N LEU A 292 -37.50 -17.40 -21.64
CA LEU A 292 -38.00 -16.42 -22.60
C LEU A 292 -38.16 -15.02 -21.99
N LYS A 293 -38.55 -14.92 -20.71
CA LYS A 293 -38.66 -13.63 -20.02
C LYS A 293 -37.31 -13.00 -19.68
N ASN A 294 -36.28 -13.82 -19.54
CA ASN A 294 -34.97 -13.41 -19.04
C ASN A 294 -33.87 -13.44 -20.10
N ILE A 295 -34.13 -13.96 -21.30
CA ILE A 295 -33.11 -14.24 -22.32
C ILE A 295 -32.33 -12.99 -22.73
N ASP A 296 -33.01 -11.85 -22.87
CA ASP A 296 -32.38 -10.58 -23.18
C ASP A 296 -31.44 -10.13 -22.06
N ASN A 297 -31.88 -10.28 -20.80
CA ASN A 297 -31.05 -9.94 -19.64
C ASN A 297 -29.85 -10.88 -19.53
N LEU A 298 -30.04 -12.18 -19.76
CA LEU A 298 -28.95 -13.15 -19.79
C LEU A 298 -27.90 -12.76 -20.84
N TYR A 299 -28.34 -12.45 -22.06
CA TYR A 299 -27.46 -12.10 -23.17
C TYR A 299 -26.73 -10.78 -22.91
N ASN A 300 -27.41 -9.78 -22.37
CA ASN A 300 -26.82 -8.50 -21.97
C ASN A 300 -25.72 -8.70 -20.91
N GLU A 301 -25.99 -9.47 -19.86
CA GLU A 301 -25.04 -9.71 -18.79
C GLU A 301 -23.81 -10.50 -19.29
N LYS A 302 -23.98 -11.48 -20.17
CA LYS A 302 -22.86 -12.19 -20.81
C LYS A 302 -22.01 -11.28 -21.71
N LEU A 303 -22.65 -10.45 -22.54
CA LEU A 303 -21.94 -9.52 -23.41
C LEU A 303 -21.18 -8.45 -22.59
N LEU A 304 -21.80 -7.90 -21.55
CA LEU A 304 -21.15 -6.94 -20.66
C LEU A 304 -19.97 -7.58 -19.93
N SER A 305 -20.09 -8.84 -19.51
CA SER A 305 -18.97 -9.59 -18.93
C SER A 305 -17.78 -9.69 -19.89
N LEU A 306 -18.04 -10.03 -21.16
CA LEU A 306 -17.02 -10.08 -22.22
C LEU A 306 -16.34 -8.73 -22.43
N ILE A 307 -17.12 -7.66 -22.61
CA ILE A 307 -16.61 -6.30 -22.86
C ILE A 307 -15.72 -5.85 -21.71
N MET A 308 -16.19 -5.98 -20.48
CA MET A 308 -15.44 -5.60 -19.29
C MET A 308 -14.18 -6.46 -19.12
N GLY A 309 -14.27 -7.76 -19.42
CA GLY A 309 -13.11 -8.66 -19.36
C GLY A 309 -12.01 -8.25 -20.34
N LEU A 310 -12.35 -8.00 -21.60
CA LEU A 310 -11.37 -7.55 -22.59
C LEU A 310 -10.82 -6.16 -22.28
N LYS A 311 -11.63 -5.24 -21.75
CA LYS A 311 -11.16 -3.93 -21.28
C LYS A 311 -10.21 -4.03 -20.08
N CYS A 312 -10.41 -5.01 -19.19
CA CYS A 312 -9.45 -5.32 -18.14
C CYS A 312 -8.10 -5.70 -18.73
N VAL A 313 -8.08 -6.65 -19.68
CA VAL A 313 -6.84 -7.10 -20.34
C VAL A 313 -6.13 -5.96 -21.05
N GLU A 314 -6.87 -5.18 -21.84
CA GLU A 314 -6.32 -4.04 -22.58
C GLU A 314 -5.74 -2.98 -21.62
N THR A 315 -6.46 -2.63 -20.57
CA THR A 315 -5.99 -1.63 -19.61
C THR A 315 -4.76 -2.13 -18.86
N TYR A 316 -4.75 -3.41 -18.47
CA TYR A 316 -3.62 -4.00 -17.77
C TYR A 316 -2.37 -4.02 -18.64
N ILE A 317 -2.49 -4.49 -19.89
CA ILE A 317 -1.33 -4.60 -20.78
C ILE A 317 -0.76 -3.23 -21.15
N ASN A 318 -1.61 -2.22 -21.33
CA ASN A 318 -1.16 -0.85 -21.55
C ASN A 318 -0.46 -0.27 -20.30
N SER A 319 -0.94 -0.61 -19.10
CA SER A 319 -0.35 -0.14 -17.85
C SER A 319 1.08 -0.69 -17.66
N ILE A 320 1.26 -2.01 -17.81
CA ILE A 320 2.57 -2.64 -17.71
C ILE A 320 3.47 -2.25 -18.89
N GLY A 321 2.94 -2.15 -20.11
CA GLY A 321 3.68 -1.71 -21.28
C GLY A 321 4.25 -0.31 -21.13
N ASN A 322 3.44 0.65 -20.70
CA ASN A 322 3.91 2.02 -20.41
C ASN A 322 4.88 2.10 -19.22
N SER A 323 4.80 1.17 -18.27
CA SER A 323 5.65 1.19 -17.07
C SER A 323 7.04 0.63 -17.36
N TYR A 324 7.16 -0.40 -18.20
CA TYR A 324 8.41 -1.12 -18.44
C TYR A 324 9.03 -0.88 -19.83
N PHE A 325 8.22 -0.48 -20.82
CA PHE A 325 8.64 -0.33 -22.22
C PHE A 325 8.23 1.03 -22.80
N LYS A 326 8.21 2.08 -21.97
CA LYS A 326 7.67 3.40 -22.29
C LYS A 326 8.12 3.93 -23.67
N ASP A 327 9.41 3.82 -23.97
CA ASP A 327 10.02 4.43 -25.18
C ASP A 327 9.49 3.84 -26.50
N ILE A 328 8.94 2.62 -26.46
CA ILE A 328 8.41 1.93 -27.64
C ILE A 328 6.90 1.64 -27.53
N TRP A 329 6.32 1.76 -26.34
CA TRP A 329 4.92 1.40 -26.12
C TRP A 329 3.96 2.40 -26.76
N ASP A 330 4.35 3.67 -26.88
CA ASP A 330 3.54 4.72 -27.52
C ASP A 330 3.20 4.38 -29.00
N GLU A 331 4.05 3.61 -29.68
CA GLU A 331 3.80 3.11 -31.04
C GLU A 331 2.62 2.14 -31.12
N THR A 332 2.18 1.58 -29.99
CA THR A 332 1.10 0.58 -29.91
C THR A 332 -0.30 1.19 -29.76
N ILE A 333 -0.42 2.53 -29.79
CA ILE A 333 -1.69 3.22 -29.51
C ILE A 333 -2.83 2.75 -30.42
N ASN A 334 -2.52 2.49 -31.70
CA ASN A 334 -3.45 2.02 -32.73
C ASN A 334 -3.49 0.50 -32.90
N PHE A 335 -2.75 -0.25 -32.08
CA PHE A 335 -2.76 -1.71 -32.18
C PHE A 335 -4.08 -2.28 -31.66
N THR A 336 -4.56 -3.33 -32.31
CA THR A 336 -5.63 -4.17 -31.74
C THR A 336 -5.15 -4.83 -30.46
N LEU A 337 -6.07 -5.28 -29.61
CA LEU A 337 -5.72 -5.96 -28.37
C LEU A 337 -4.82 -7.19 -28.62
N LYS A 338 -5.12 -7.97 -29.67
CA LYS A 338 -4.27 -9.11 -30.08
C LYS A 338 -2.86 -8.67 -30.42
N SER A 339 -2.71 -7.60 -31.18
CA SER A 339 -1.40 -7.05 -31.55
C SER A 339 -0.64 -6.52 -30.33
N LYS A 340 -1.33 -5.88 -29.37
CA LYS A 340 -0.73 -5.44 -28.09
C LYS A 340 -0.22 -6.63 -27.28
N ILE A 341 -1.02 -7.69 -27.15
CA ILE A 341 -0.62 -8.93 -26.46
C ILE A 341 0.61 -9.54 -27.12
N ARG A 342 0.58 -9.73 -28.44
CA ARG A 342 1.71 -10.29 -29.18
C ARG A 342 2.97 -9.44 -29.06
N PHE A 343 2.83 -8.12 -29.16
CA PHE A 343 3.93 -7.18 -29.06
C PHE A 343 4.56 -7.23 -27.66
N TYR A 344 3.74 -7.15 -26.61
CA TYR A 344 4.20 -7.27 -25.23
C TYR A 344 4.97 -8.58 -25.00
N LEU A 345 4.40 -9.72 -25.40
CA LEU A 345 5.04 -11.02 -25.25
C LEU A 345 6.35 -11.12 -26.02
N LYS A 346 6.47 -10.48 -27.19
CA LYS A 346 7.72 -10.40 -27.94
C LYS A 346 8.80 -9.60 -27.21
N LEU A 347 8.42 -8.54 -26.50
CA LEU A 347 9.37 -7.73 -25.72
C LEU A 347 9.87 -8.45 -24.46
N THR A 348 9.00 -9.23 -23.83
CA THR A 348 9.31 -9.90 -22.55
C THR A 348 9.98 -11.25 -22.73
N SER A 349 9.70 -11.95 -23.84
CA SER A 349 10.21 -13.30 -24.09
C SER A 349 11.54 -13.22 -24.85
N ARG A 350 12.67 -13.38 -24.15
CA ARG A 350 14.01 -13.53 -24.78
C ARG A 350 14.14 -14.81 -25.64
N LYS A 351 13.18 -15.74 -25.53
CA LYS A 351 13.03 -16.94 -26.38
C LYS A 351 11.69 -16.91 -27.10
N VAL A 352 11.67 -17.41 -28.33
CA VAL A 352 10.55 -17.33 -29.29
C VAL A 352 9.37 -18.24 -28.91
N ASP A 353 9.61 -19.30 -28.11
CA ASP A 353 8.58 -20.29 -27.80
C ASP A 353 8.00 -20.14 -26.40
N LEU A 354 6.69 -19.89 -26.36
CA LEU A 354 5.85 -19.99 -25.17
C LEU A 354 5.70 -21.47 -24.78
N ASP A 355 5.80 -21.79 -23.48
CA ASP A 355 5.46 -23.14 -22.98
C ASP A 355 3.96 -23.46 -23.29
N GLU A 356 3.60 -24.73 -23.43
CA GLU A 356 2.27 -25.16 -23.92
C GLU A 356 1.09 -24.57 -23.11
N GLU A 357 1.17 -24.62 -21.78
CA GLU A 357 0.18 -24.03 -20.87
C GLU A 357 -0.07 -22.53 -21.17
N TYR A 358 0.97 -21.79 -21.56
CA TYR A 358 0.86 -20.37 -21.86
C TYR A 358 0.28 -20.07 -23.24
N LYS A 359 0.48 -20.99 -24.19
CA LYS A 359 -0.20 -20.92 -25.49
C LYS A 359 -1.70 -21.08 -25.29
N ASP A 360 -2.13 -22.01 -24.44
CA ASP A 360 -3.54 -22.25 -24.17
C ASP A 360 -4.24 -21.03 -23.56
N ILE A 361 -3.67 -20.44 -22.50
CA ILE A 361 -4.24 -19.24 -21.86
C ILE A 361 -4.31 -18.07 -22.87
N THR A 362 -3.26 -17.87 -23.67
CA THR A 362 -3.23 -16.80 -24.67
C THR A 362 -4.26 -17.04 -25.78
N ASN A 363 -4.45 -18.29 -26.20
CA ASN A 363 -5.43 -18.68 -27.19
C ASN A 363 -6.86 -18.44 -26.68
N SER A 364 -7.16 -18.76 -25.42
CA SER A 364 -8.47 -18.45 -24.81
C SER A 364 -8.75 -16.94 -24.82
N ILE A 365 -7.76 -16.08 -24.53
CA ILE A 365 -7.94 -14.63 -24.69
C ILE A 365 -8.19 -14.25 -26.14
N TYR A 366 -7.47 -14.85 -27.10
CA TYR A 366 -7.68 -14.58 -28.52
C TYR A 366 -9.05 -15.03 -29.04
N ASN A 367 -9.60 -16.11 -28.49
CA ASN A 367 -10.96 -16.57 -28.75
C ASN A 367 -11.97 -15.55 -28.24
N LEU A 368 -11.81 -15.05 -27.00
CA LEU A 368 -12.66 -13.99 -26.46
C LEU A 368 -12.61 -12.71 -27.31
N VAL A 369 -11.43 -12.32 -27.79
CA VAL A 369 -11.30 -11.16 -28.70
C VAL A 369 -12.01 -11.40 -30.03
N ASN A 370 -11.84 -12.59 -30.63
CA ASN A 370 -12.57 -12.95 -31.86
C ASN A 370 -14.08 -12.89 -31.64
N LEU A 371 -14.56 -13.46 -30.54
CA LEU A 371 -15.97 -13.47 -30.17
C LEU A 371 -16.52 -12.04 -30.06
N TYR A 372 -15.77 -11.13 -29.45
CA TYR A 372 -16.12 -9.71 -29.37
C TYR A 372 -16.12 -9.02 -30.75
N ASP A 373 -15.07 -9.22 -31.54
CA ASP A 373 -14.98 -8.65 -32.89
C ASP A 373 -16.12 -9.15 -33.78
N GLU A 374 -16.52 -10.40 -33.62
CA GLU A 374 -17.68 -10.97 -34.31
C GLU A 374 -19.02 -10.39 -33.84
N PHE A 375 -19.13 -9.83 -32.64
CA PHE A 375 -20.35 -9.13 -32.21
C PHE A 375 -20.41 -7.69 -32.72
N ILE A 376 -19.27 -7.02 -32.85
CA ILE A 376 -19.20 -5.62 -33.28
C ILE A 376 -19.12 -5.47 -34.79
N ASN A 377 -18.34 -6.32 -35.45
CA ASN A 377 -17.99 -6.20 -36.86
C ASN A 377 -18.70 -7.22 -37.77
N SER A 378 -19.63 -8.03 -37.24
CA SER A 378 -20.38 -8.95 -38.11
C SER A 378 -21.24 -8.17 -39.09
N ASN A 379 -21.13 -8.52 -40.39
CA ASN A 379 -22.18 -8.20 -41.34
C ASN A 379 -23.52 -8.71 -40.79
N MET A 380 -24.54 -7.86 -40.79
CA MET A 380 -25.89 -8.17 -40.28
C MET A 380 -26.67 -9.12 -41.21
N GLU A 381 -25.99 -10.11 -41.78
CA GLU A 381 -26.60 -11.14 -42.60
C GLU A 381 -27.28 -12.18 -41.70
N PHE A 382 -28.43 -12.68 -42.15
CA PHE A 382 -29.10 -13.79 -41.48
C PHE A 382 -28.20 -15.03 -41.53
N LYS A 383 -28.03 -15.67 -40.37
CA LYS A 383 -27.27 -16.92 -40.25
C LYS A 383 -28.21 -18.07 -39.91
N GLU A 384 -27.89 -19.25 -40.42
CA GLU A 384 -28.63 -20.46 -40.10
C GLU A 384 -28.53 -20.79 -38.61
N SER A 385 -29.62 -21.31 -38.05
CA SER A 385 -29.64 -21.82 -36.68
C SER A 385 -29.05 -23.23 -36.62
N TYR A 386 -28.52 -23.61 -35.46
CA TYR A 386 -27.90 -24.91 -35.24
C TYR A 386 -28.86 -25.85 -34.52
N ILE A 387 -28.77 -27.15 -34.78
CA ILE A 387 -29.50 -28.17 -34.00
C ILE A 387 -28.50 -28.88 -33.12
N GLU A 388 -28.68 -28.78 -31.80
CA GLU A 388 -27.89 -29.49 -30.81
C GLU A 388 -28.83 -30.18 -29.82
N ASN A 389 -28.65 -31.49 -29.60
CA ASN A 389 -29.51 -32.30 -28.73
C ASN A 389 -31.03 -32.16 -29.03
N ASN A 390 -31.42 -32.11 -30.31
CA ASN A 390 -32.78 -31.87 -30.79
C ASN A 390 -33.38 -30.50 -30.44
N ILE A 391 -32.56 -29.53 -30.05
CA ILE A 391 -32.96 -28.14 -29.77
C ILE A 391 -32.39 -27.23 -30.87
N ILE A 392 -33.22 -26.35 -31.41
CA ILE A 392 -32.78 -25.31 -32.35
C ILE A 392 -32.18 -24.15 -31.56
N ILE A 393 -30.90 -23.85 -31.77
CA ILE A 393 -30.15 -22.81 -31.10
C ILE A 393 -29.77 -21.73 -32.13
N THR A 394 -30.05 -20.47 -31.79
CA THR A 394 -29.66 -19.33 -32.63
C THR A 394 -28.15 -19.17 -32.66
N THR A 395 -27.61 -18.53 -33.71
CA THR A 395 -26.17 -18.25 -33.77
C THR A 395 -25.68 -17.42 -32.57
N LEU A 396 -26.50 -16.48 -32.08
CA LEU A 396 -26.19 -15.70 -30.88
C LEU A 396 -26.15 -16.58 -29.62
N GLY A 397 -27.11 -17.50 -29.48
CA GLY A 397 -27.14 -18.47 -28.38
C GLY A 397 -25.91 -19.37 -28.33
N VAL A 398 -25.44 -19.85 -29.48
CA VAL A 398 -24.18 -20.63 -29.59
C VAL A 398 -22.99 -19.79 -29.12
N LYS A 399 -22.84 -18.57 -29.65
CA LYS A 399 -21.73 -17.66 -29.31
C LYS A 399 -21.70 -17.29 -27.83
N LEU A 400 -22.85 -17.04 -27.22
CA LEU A 400 -22.96 -16.69 -25.80
C LEU A 400 -22.85 -17.93 -24.88
N SER A 401 -22.85 -19.13 -25.43
CA SER A 401 -22.57 -20.38 -24.71
C SER A 401 -21.11 -20.80 -24.83
N ASP A 402 -20.27 -19.98 -25.46
CA ASP A 402 -18.85 -20.23 -25.62
C ASP A 402 -18.16 -20.58 -24.28
N ARG A 403 -17.31 -21.61 -24.32
CA ARG A 403 -16.64 -22.14 -23.13
C ARG A 403 -15.73 -21.10 -22.50
N ASP A 404 -15.00 -20.32 -23.30
CA ASP A 404 -14.09 -19.31 -22.78
C ASP A 404 -14.89 -18.18 -22.13
N LEU A 405 -16.03 -17.76 -22.71
CA LEU A 405 -16.89 -16.74 -22.10
C LEU A 405 -17.46 -17.17 -20.74
N ASN A 406 -17.90 -18.42 -20.62
CA ASN A 406 -18.46 -18.94 -19.37
C ASN A 406 -17.41 -19.11 -18.25
N ASN A 407 -16.12 -19.17 -18.62
CA ASN A 407 -14.97 -19.29 -17.73
C ASN A 407 -14.07 -18.04 -17.76
N ILE A 408 -14.62 -16.89 -18.19
CA ILE A 408 -13.83 -15.66 -18.35
C ILE A 408 -13.17 -15.21 -17.04
N ASP A 409 -13.75 -15.53 -15.88
CA ASP A 409 -13.17 -15.23 -14.57
C ASP A 409 -11.84 -15.96 -14.31
N ILE A 410 -11.77 -17.22 -14.73
CA ILE A 410 -10.58 -18.09 -14.63
C ILE A 410 -9.54 -17.61 -15.65
N ILE A 411 -9.95 -17.48 -16.91
CA ILE A 411 -9.07 -17.09 -18.02
C ILE A 411 -8.42 -15.73 -17.77
N LEU A 412 -9.19 -14.74 -17.30
CA LEU A 412 -8.65 -13.43 -16.94
C LEU A 412 -7.65 -13.52 -15.78
N ASN A 413 -7.95 -14.29 -14.74
CA ASN A 413 -7.04 -14.45 -13.61
C ASN A 413 -5.72 -15.07 -14.05
N GLU A 414 -5.79 -16.22 -14.73
CA GLU A 414 -4.63 -16.94 -15.25
C GLU A 414 -3.79 -16.09 -16.20
N PHE A 415 -4.42 -15.34 -17.11
CA PHE A 415 -3.71 -14.48 -18.04
C PHE A 415 -3.00 -13.32 -17.34
N ILE A 416 -3.62 -12.66 -16.35
CA ILE A 416 -2.98 -11.57 -15.60
C ILE A 416 -1.84 -12.12 -14.73
N VAL A 417 -2.03 -13.26 -14.07
CA VAL A 417 -0.98 -13.95 -13.32
C VAL A 417 0.19 -14.31 -14.23
N TYR A 418 -0.11 -14.81 -15.43
CA TYR A 418 0.87 -15.15 -16.44
C TYR A 418 1.73 -13.95 -16.84
N LEU A 419 1.10 -12.84 -17.24
CA LEU A 419 1.80 -11.61 -17.63
C LEU A 419 2.68 -11.09 -16.48
N SER A 420 2.20 -11.20 -15.25
CA SER A 420 2.92 -10.74 -14.06
C SER A 420 4.16 -11.61 -13.78
N LYS A 421 3.99 -12.95 -13.77
CA LYS A 421 5.07 -13.90 -13.51
C LYS A 421 6.18 -13.83 -14.55
N LYS A 422 5.86 -13.83 -15.85
CA LYS A 422 6.88 -13.83 -16.91
C LYS A 422 7.77 -12.58 -16.88
N CYS A 423 7.27 -11.49 -16.31
CA CYS A 423 7.95 -10.20 -16.32
C CYS A 423 8.54 -9.84 -14.95
N ASN A 424 8.45 -10.75 -13.96
CA ASN A 424 8.79 -10.47 -12.57
C ASN A 424 8.09 -9.20 -12.03
N ILE A 425 6.85 -8.99 -12.46
CA ILE A 425 6.01 -7.88 -12.02
C ILE A 425 5.19 -8.36 -10.84
N LYS A 426 5.07 -7.50 -9.82
CA LYS A 426 4.22 -7.75 -8.67
C LYS A 426 2.78 -7.99 -9.12
N LEU A 427 2.18 -9.07 -8.62
CA LEU A 427 0.79 -9.39 -8.97
C LEU A 427 -0.14 -8.29 -8.45
N PRO A 428 -1.11 -7.82 -9.27
CA PRO A 428 -2.07 -6.82 -8.83
C PRO A 428 -2.91 -7.31 -7.63
N CYS A 429 -3.18 -6.45 -6.65
CA CYS A 429 -3.79 -6.88 -5.39
C CYS A 429 -5.27 -7.30 -5.53
N TRP A 430 -5.90 -6.93 -6.63
CA TRP A 430 -7.28 -7.29 -6.96
C TRP A 430 -7.39 -8.68 -7.60
N ILE A 431 -6.27 -9.30 -7.97
CA ILE A 431 -6.21 -10.72 -8.32
C ILE A 431 -6.13 -11.54 -7.03
N LYS A 432 -7.05 -12.48 -6.88
CA LYS A 432 -6.96 -13.49 -5.82
C LYS A 432 -6.21 -14.70 -6.36
N ILE A 433 -5.08 -15.03 -5.77
CA ILE A 433 -4.47 -16.36 -5.92
C ILE A 433 -5.26 -17.27 -4.99
N LYS A 434 -5.90 -18.31 -5.53
CA LYS A 434 -6.55 -19.34 -4.72
C LYS A 434 -5.52 -20.37 -4.25
#